data_AF-A0A8B9J5S5-F1
#
_entry.id   AF-A0A8B9J5S5-F1
#
_cell.length_a   1.000
_cell.length_b   1.000
_cell.length_c   1.000
_cell.angle_alpha   90.00
_cell.angle_beta   90.00
_cell.angle_gamma   90.00
#
_symmetry.space_group_name_H-M   'P 1'
#
loop_
_entity.id
_entity.type
_entity.pdbx_description
1 polymer ?
#
loop_
_entity_poly.entity_id
_entity_poly.type
_entity_poly.pdbx_seq_one_letter_code
_entity_poly.pdbx_strand_id
1 'polypeptide(L)'
;MRFNEKELVFLSRQPSERAAELGMKGPKKGDVMKRRLVKLIVNFLFYFRTDEEEPIGALLLEQCRVEREDNMAFSIGESHDQSSVIP
;
A
#
# COMPACT_ATOMS: atom_id res chain seq x y z
N MET A 1 7.89 -5.94 13.96
CA MET A 1 7.87 -7.37 13.57
C MET A 1 8.40 -7.48 12.14
N ARG A 2 9.11 -8.55 11.75
CA ARG A 2 9.65 -8.69 10.38
C ARG A 2 8.91 -9.81 9.65
N PHE A 3 8.15 -9.47 8.62
CA PHE A 3 7.47 -10.42 7.74
C PHE A 3 8.39 -10.81 6.57
N ASN A 4 8.32 -12.07 6.15
CA ASN A 4 8.94 -12.53 4.90
C ASN A 4 7.94 -12.51 3.72
N GLU A 5 8.43 -12.72 2.50
CA GLU A 5 7.59 -12.69 1.28
C GLU A 5 6.44 -13.70 1.32
N LYS A 6 6.67 -14.93 1.79
CA LYS A 6 5.64 -15.97 1.88
C LYS A 6 4.55 -15.59 2.87
N GLU A 7 4.94 -14.99 4.00
CA GLU A 7 4.00 -14.48 5.00
C GLU A 7 3.17 -13.32 4.46
N LEU A 8 3.79 -12.41 3.69
CA LEU A 8 3.07 -11.30 3.05
C LEU A 8 2.08 -11.80 2.00
N VAL A 9 2.46 -12.76 1.16
CA VAL A 9 1.53 -13.37 0.18
C VAL A 9 0.39 -14.06 0.90
N PHE A 10 0.67 -14.84 1.95
CA PHE A 10 -0.38 -15.49 2.75
C PHE A 10 -1.34 -14.47 3.39
N LEU A 11 -0.80 -13.39 3.97
CA LEU A 11 -1.58 -12.34 4.60
C LEU A 11 -2.44 -11.58 3.57
N SER A 12 -1.92 -11.34 2.37
CA SER A 12 -2.62 -10.64 1.29
C SER A 12 -3.92 -11.34 0.82
N ARG A 13 -4.05 -12.64 1.11
CA ARG A 13 -5.21 -13.48 0.76
C ARG A 13 -6.25 -13.57 1.87
N GLN A 14 -5.97 -13.02 3.05
CA GLN A 14 -6.92 -12.98 4.16
C GLN A 14 -8.08 -12.01 3.86
N PRO A 15 -9.24 -12.16 4.53
CA PRO A 15 -10.32 -11.18 4.44
C PRO A 15 -9.82 -9.76 4.76
N SER A 16 -10.18 -8.81 3.90
CA SER A 16 -9.83 -7.40 4.09
C SER A 16 -10.88 -6.66 4.89
N GLU A 17 -10.43 -5.78 5.79
CA GLU A 17 -11.28 -4.83 6.50
C GLU A 17 -11.93 -3.83 5.54
N ARG A 18 -11.16 -3.38 4.55
CA ARG A 18 -11.62 -2.52 3.46
C ARG A 18 -10.91 -2.88 2.16
N ALA A 19 -11.64 -2.75 1.06
CA ALA A 19 -11.07 -2.86 -0.28
C ALA A 19 -11.68 -1.81 -1.20
N ALA A 20 -10.87 -1.25 -2.10
CA ALA A 20 -11.31 -0.29 -3.09
C ALA A 20 -10.38 -0.31 -4.32
N GLU A 21 -10.91 0.06 -5.48
CA GLU A 21 -10.09 0.46 -6.61
C GLU A 21 -9.70 1.93 -6.47
N LEU A 22 -8.40 2.21 -6.45
CA LEU A 22 -7.85 3.55 -6.32
C LEU A 22 -6.87 3.83 -7.46
N GLY A 23 -6.79 5.09 -7.88
CA GLY A 23 -5.61 5.54 -8.59
C GLY A 23 -4.46 5.68 -7.58
N MET A 24 -3.31 5.13 -7.91
CA MET A 24 -2.10 5.20 -7.08
C MET A 24 -0.93 5.71 -7.90
N LYS A 25 -0.11 6.57 -7.27
CA LYS A 25 1.14 7.06 -7.82
C LYS A 25 2.27 6.65 -6.87
N GLY A 26 3.34 6.07 -7.41
CA GLY A 26 4.50 5.71 -6.60
C GLY A 26 5.31 6.93 -6.15
N PRO A 27 6.26 6.73 -5.23
CA PRO A 27 7.09 7.82 -4.69
C PRO A 27 8.09 8.42 -5.69
N LYS A 28 8.29 7.78 -6.85
CA LYS A 28 9.27 8.23 -7.85
C LYS A 28 8.76 9.49 -8.58
N LYS A 29 9.62 10.50 -8.69
CA LYS A 29 9.33 11.71 -9.47
C LYS A 29 9.06 11.32 -10.93
N GLY A 30 7.93 11.77 -11.47
CA GLY A 30 7.49 11.44 -12.82
C GLY A 30 6.68 10.15 -12.94
N ASP A 31 6.40 9.45 -11.84
CA ASP A 31 5.55 8.27 -11.90
C ASP A 31 4.11 8.65 -12.28
N VAL A 32 3.45 7.77 -13.03
CA VAL A 32 2.11 7.99 -13.57
C VAL A 32 1.07 7.37 -12.65
N MET A 33 -0.14 7.95 -12.63
CA MET A 33 -1.26 7.39 -11.88
C MET A 33 -1.67 6.05 -12.49
N LYS A 34 -1.71 4.99 -11.69
CA LYS A 34 -2.11 3.65 -12.11
C LYS A 34 -3.28 3.16 -11.26
N ARG A 35 -4.30 2.59 -11.90
CA ARG A 35 -5.42 1.97 -11.19
C ARG A 35 -4.95 0.69 -10.48
N ARG A 36 -5.32 0.54 -9.22
CA ARG A 36 -4.95 -0.59 -8.37
C ARG A 36 -6.14 -1.01 -7.53
N LEU A 37 -6.28 -2.32 -7.34
CA LEU A 37 -7.08 -2.83 -6.23
C LEU A 37 -6.25 -2.70 -4.96
N VAL A 38 -6.80 -2.05 -3.95
CA VAL A 38 -6.14 -1.82 -2.67
C VAL A 38 -6.94 -2.50 -1.58
N LYS A 39 -6.27 -3.25 -0.70
CA LYS A 39 -6.89 -3.99 0.40
C LYS A 39 -6.19 -3.64 1.71
N LEU A 40 -6.97 -3.25 2.71
CA LEU A 40 -6.52 -3.07 4.08
C LEU A 40 -6.73 -4.38 4.84
N ILE A 41 -5.65 -4.97 5.33
CA ILE A 41 -5.63 -6.22 6.10
C ILE A 41 -4.74 -6.00 7.31
N VAL A 42 -5.32 -5.91 8.51
CA VAL A 42 -4.60 -5.53 9.73
C VAL A 42 -3.93 -4.17 9.49
N ASN A 43 -2.62 -4.05 9.71
CA ASN A 43 -1.87 -2.82 9.48
C ASN A 43 -1.21 -2.78 8.10
N PHE A 44 -1.59 -3.65 7.18
CA PHE A 44 -1.04 -3.69 5.83
C PHE A 44 -2.03 -3.16 4.80
N LEU A 45 -1.55 -2.26 3.96
CA LEU A 45 -2.21 -1.84 2.75
C LEU A 45 -1.58 -2.56 1.56
N PHE A 46 -2.19 -3.65 1.13
CA PHE A 46 -1.79 -4.39 -0.06
C PHE A 46 -2.33 -3.72 -1.31
N TYR A 47 -1.54 -3.67 -2.38
CA TYR A 47 -1.99 -3.15 -3.66
C TYR A 47 -1.65 -4.12 -4.80
N PHE A 48 -2.64 -4.35 -5.65
CA PHE A 48 -2.64 -5.35 -6.72
C PHE A 48 -2.87 -4.66 -8.06
N ARG A 49 -2.38 -5.26 -9.15
CA ARG A 49 -2.98 -4.96 -10.45
C ARG A 49 -4.40 -5.53 -10.45
N THR A 50 -5.32 -4.92 -11.20
CA THR A 50 -6.74 -5.28 -11.18
C THR A 50 -7.02 -6.69 -11.71
N ASP A 51 -6.05 -7.26 -12.41
CA ASP A 51 -6.08 -8.56 -13.10
C ASP A 51 -5.11 -9.58 -12.48
N GLU A 52 -4.43 -9.26 -11.38
CA GLU A 52 -3.46 -10.14 -10.72
C GLU A 52 -3.96 -10.57 -9.33
N GLU A 53 -3.72 -11.85 -8.98
CA GLU A 53 -4.09 -12.40 -7.66
C GLU A 53 -3.07 -12.10 -6.57
N GLU A 54 -1.80 -11.91 -6.92
CA GLU A 54 -0.73 -11.58 -5.98
C GLU A 54 -0.50 -10.08 -5.91
N PRO A 55 -0.20 -9.53 -4.71
CA PRO A 55 0.03 -8.10 -4.57
C PRO A 55 1.36 -7.74 -5.23
N ILE A 56 1.39 -6.58 -5.91
CA ILE A 56 2.63 -6.01 -6.42
C ILE A 56 3.43 -5.29 -5.32
N GLY A 57 2.83 -5.13 -4.14
CA GLY A 57 3.49 -4.65 -2.94
C GLY A 57 2.53 -4.43 -1.78
N ALA A 58 3.10 -4.05 -0.64
CA ALA A 58 2.38 -3.77 0.58
C ALA A 58 3.02 -2.58 1.32
N LEU A 59 2.19 -1.75 1.93
CA LEU A 59 2.64 -0.74 2.89
C LEU A 59 2.28 -1.18 4.29
N LEU A 60 3.25 -1.23 5.20
CA LEU A 60 2.98 -1.32 6.62
C LEU A 60 2.60 0.08 7.12
N LEU A 61 1.38 0.22 7.64
CA LEU A 61 0.83 1.50 8.10
C LEU A 61 1.23 1.86 9.53
N GLU A 62 2.01 0.99 10.20
CA GLU A 62 2.54 1.27 11.53
C GLU A 62 3.41 2.54 11.46
N GLN A 63 3.03 3.55 12.24
CA GLN A 63 3.70 4.86 12.26
C GLN A 63 3.65 5.62 10.92
N CYS A 64 2.68 5.34 10.05
CA CYS A 64 2.39 6.22 8.91
C CYS A 64 1.52 7.40 9.34
N ARG A 65 1.72 8.55 8.69
CA ARG A 65 0.81 9.69 8.68
C ARG A 65 0.00 9.69 7.40
N VAL A 66 -1.31 9.89 7.52
CA VAL A 66 -2.20 10.11 6.39
C VAL A 66 -2.50 11.59 6.30
N GLU A 67 -2.20 12.21 5.17
CA GLU A 67 -2.52 13.61 4.92
C GLU A 67 -3.54 13.70 3.79
N ARG A 68 -4.58 14.51 3.99
CA ARG A 68 -5.56 14.79 2.95
C ARG A 68 -5.01 15.90 2.06
N GLU A 69 -4.86 15.61 0.78
CA GLU A 69 -4.40 16.59 -0.21
C GLU A 69 -5.59 17.42 -0.71
N ASP A 70 -6.68 16.75 -1.11
CA ASP A 70 -7.91 17.39 -1.56
C ASP A 70 -9.16 16.54 -1.23
N ASN A 71 -10.30 16.79 -1.89
CA ASN A 71 -11.54 16.05 -1.65
C ASN A 71 -11.51 14.59 -2.10
N MET A 72 -10.61 14.21 -3.01
CA MET A 72 -10.53 12.89 -3.62
C MET A 72 -9.14 12.23 -3.49
N ALA A 73 -8.16 12.93 -2.94
CA ALA A 73 -6.78 12.49 -2.82
C ALA A 73 -6.25 12.61 -1.38
N PHE A 74 -5.40 11.66 -1.03
CA PHE A 74 -4.64 11.63 0.21
C PHE A 74 -3.23 11.09 -0.08
N SER A 75 -2.29 11.42 0.78
CA SER A 75 -0.94 10.87 0.80
C SER A 75 -0.71 10.06 2.08
N ILE A 76 0.14 9.05 1.97
CA ILE A 76 0.63 8.25 3.10
C ILE A 76 2.13 8.46 3.15
N GLY A 77 2.64 8.97 4.27
CA GLY A 77 4.08 9.16 4.51
C GLY A 77 4.50 8.57 5.85
N GLU A 78 5.79 8.31 6.03
CA GLU A 78 6.34 7.88 7.32
C GLU A 78 6.35 9.06 8.31
N SER A 79 6.05 8.80 9.59
CA SER A 79 6.00 9.86 10.61
C SER A 79 7.38 10.38 11.05
N HIS A 80 8.48 9.81 10.55
CA HIS A 80 9.82 10.35 10.68
C HIS A 80 10.60 10.12 9.38
N ASP A 81 11.27 11.17 8.91
CA ASP A 81 12.23 11.17 7.81
C ASP A 81 13.28 10.08 8.04
N GLN A 82 13.09 8.89 7.45
CA GLN A 82 14.14 7.91 7.18
C GLN A 82 13.65 6.85 6.18
N SER A 83 13.84 7.20 4.90
CA SER A 83 13.93 6.31 3.75
C SER A 83 14.28 4.85 4.11
N SER A 84 13.30 3.96 4.05
CA SER A 84 13.56 2.52 3.99
C SER A 84 13.29 2.02 2.57
N VAL A 85 14.35 2.03 1.77
CA VAL A 85 14.49 1.15 0.61
C VAL A 85 14.39 -0.28 1.13
N ILE A 86 13.34 -1.00 0.74
CA ILE A 86 13.30 -2.45 0.87
C ILE A 86 14.06 -3.01 -0.34
N PRO A 87 15.05 -3.91 -0.15
CA PRO A 87 15.89 -4.45 -1.23
C PRO A 87 15.09 -5.12 -2.34
#